data_AF-A0A1X1K698-F1
#
_entry.id   AF-A0A1X1K698-F1
#
_cell.length_a   1.000
_cell.length_b   1.000
_cell.length_c   1.000
_cell.angle_alpha   90.00
_cell.angle_beta   90.00
_cell.angle_gamma   90.00
#
_symmetry.space_group_name_H-M   'P 1'
#
loop_
_entity.id
_entity.type
_entity.pdbx_description
1 polymer ?
#
loop_
_entity_poly.entity_id
_entity_poly.type
_entity_poly.pdbx_seq_one_letter_code
_entity_poly.pdbx_strand_id
1 'polypeptide(L)'
;MSNMKFELNALGVSGLLRSPEMQAILEEKGKVVADGAGEGFELKVSPGHKRASATISTTDIKSMARNNKHNILLKALGGAK
;
A
#
# COMPACT_ATOMS: atom_id res chain seq x y z
N MET A 1 -31.52 27.77 -7.49
CA MET A 1 -30.74 26.68 -6.86
C MET A 1 -29.56 27.32 -6.14
N SER A 2 -29.82 28.08 -5.08
CA SER A 2 -28.84 28.98 -4.47
C SER A 2 -28.39 28.41 -3.12
N ASN A 3 -27.12 28.03 -3.04
CA ASN A 3 -26.37 27.58 -1.85
C ASN A 3 -26.75 26.23 -1.22
N MET A 4 -26.64 25.13 -1.98
CA MET A 4 -26.47 23.82 -1.34
C MET A 4 -24.99 23.54 -1.09
N LYS A 5 -24.61 23.41 0.19
CA LYS A 5 -23.26 23.04 0.61
C LYS A 5 -23.24 21.54 0.94
N PHE A 6 -22.56 20.77 0.11
CA PHE A 6 -22.35 19.34 0.36
C PHE A 6 -21.16 19.18 1.31
N GLU A 7 -21.40 18.61 2.48
CA GLU A 7 -20.37 18.32 3.47
C GLU A 7 -20.22 16.81 3.62
N LEU A 8 -18.97 16.34 3.51
CA LEU A 8 -18.67 14.93 3.67
C LEU A 8 -18.74 14.55 5.16
N ASN A 9 -19.38 13.43 5.45
CA ASN A 9 -19.31 12.81 6.78
C ASN A 9 -17.89 12.30 7.02
N ALA A 10 -17.06 13.10 7.70
CA ALA A 10 -15.66 12.81 7.93
C ALA A 10 -15.45 11.45 8.65
N LEU A 11 -16.34 11.09 9.58
CA LEU A 11 -16.29 9.79 10.27
C LEU A 11 -16.64 8.65 9.32
N GLY A 12 -17.68 8.82 8.50
CA GLY A 12 -18.08 7.84 7.48
C GLY A 12 -16.99 7.62 6.43
N VAL A 13 -16.39 8.69 5.92
CA VAL A 13 -15.27 8.62 4.97
C VAL A 13 -14.06 7.95 5.62
N SER A 14 -13.73 8.29 6.87
CA SER A 14 -12.62 7.65 7.58
C SER A 14 -12.88 6.16 7.86
N GLY A 15 -14.13 5.77 8.10
CA GLY A 15 -14.53 4.36 8.22
C GLY A 15 -14.35 3.61 6.90
N LEU A 16 -14.82 4.21 5.80
CA LEU A 16 -14.67 3.66 4.45
C LEU A 16 -13.20 3.47 4.07
N LEU A 17 -12.33 4.44 4.35
CA LEU A 17 -10.89 4.36 4.05
C LEU A 17 -10.15 3.31 4.89
N ARG A 18 -10.74 2.84 5.99
CA ARG A 18 -10.19 1.78 6.86
C ARG A 18 -10.91 0.44 6.71
N SER A 19 -11.93 0.39 5.84
CA SER A 19 -12.76 -0.77 5.63
C SER A 19 -11.93 -2.02 5.26
N PRO A 20 -12.43 -3.22 5.58
CA PRO A 20 -11.79 -4.46 5.15
C PRO A 20 -11.74 -4.57 3.63
N GLU A 21 -12.72 -4.00 2.92
CA GLU A 21 -12.75 -3.93 1.45
C GLU A 21 -11.56 -3.12 0.91
N MET A 22 -11.27 -1.96 1.50
CA MET A 22 -10.11 -1.15 1.12
C MET A 22 -8.79 -1.89 1.40
N GLN A 23 -8.73 -2.63 2.51
CA GLN A 23 -7.57 -3.46 2.84
C GLN A 23 -7.39 -4.59 1.83
N ALA A 24 -8.47 -5.25 1.39
CA ALA A 24 -8.40 -6.31 0.38
C ALA A 24 -7.88 -5.79 -0.96
N ILE A 25 -8.33 -4.61 -1.39
CA ILE A 25 -7.82 -3.96 -2.62
C ILE A 25 -6.32 -3.67 -2.48
N LEU A 26 -5.89 -3.13 -1.33
CA LEU A 26 -4.48 -2.86 -1.07
C LEU A 26 -3.65 -4.15 -1.00
N GLU A 27 -4.22 -5.23 -0.49
CA GLU A 27 -3.57 -6.53 -0.43
C GLU A 27 -3.36 -7.10 -1.84
N GLU A 28 -4.38 -7.05 -2.70
CA GLU A 28 -4.28 -7.51 -4.09
C GLU A 28 -3.20 -6.74 -4.85
N LYS A 29 -3.22 -5.40 -4.78
CA LYS A 29 -2.21 -4.57 -5.43
C LYS A 29 -0.82 -4.76 -4.83
N GLY A 30 -0.75 -4.90 -3.51
CA GLY A 30 0.50 -5.16 -2.80
C GLY A 30 1.13 -6.49 -3.19
N LYS A 31 0.32 -7.54 -3.39
CA LYS A 31 0.79 -8.86 -3.80
C LYS A 31 1.46 -8.81 -5.16
N VAL A 32 0.86 -8.13 -6.14
CA VAL A 32 1.46 -7.96 -7.47
C VAL A 32 2.86 -7.33 -7.39
N VAL A 33 3.04 -6.33 -6.53
CA VAL A 33 4.34 -5.67 -6.34
C VAL A 33 5.31 -6.57 -5.58
N ALA A 34 4.85 -7.28 -4.55
CA ALA A 34 5.68 -8.21 -3.78
C ALA A 34 6.17 -9.39 -4.66
N ASP A 35 5.29 -9.97 -5.47
CA ASP A 35 5.61 -11.02 -6.43
C ASP A 35 6.62 -10.52 -7.47
N GLY A 36 6.48 -9.27 -7.93
CA GLY A 36 7.45 -8.62 -8.82
C GLY A 36 8.81 -8.34 -8.16
N ALA A 37 8.84 -8.13 -6.84
CA ALA A 37 10.08 -7.96 -6.08
C ALA A 37 10.80 -9.30 -5.83
N GLY A 38 10.04 -10.40 -5.76
CA GLY A 38 10.53 -11.77 -5.61
C GLY A 38 10.78 -12.16 -4.15
N GLU A 39 11.61 -13.20 -3.96
CA GLU A 39 11.89 -13.73 -2.62
C GLU A 39 12.56 -12.70 -1.69
N GLY A 40 12.17 -12.76 -0.41
CA GLY A 40 12.72 -11.91 0.64
C GLY A 40 12.01 -10.58 0.82
N PHE A 41 10.81 -10.43 0.25
CA PHE A 41 9.91 -9.30 0.43
C PHE A 41 8.57 -9.77 1.01
N GLU A 42 8.09 -9.05 2.02
CA GLU A 42 6.84 -9.35 2.71
C GLU A 42 5.89 -8.17 2.58
N LEU A 43 4.62 -8.47 2.28
CA LEU A 43 3.53 -7.52 2.26
C LEU A 43 2.81 -7.50 3.62
N LYS A 44 2.66 -6.31 4.19
CA LYS A 44 1.85 -6.06 5.37
C LYS A 44 0.78 -5.03 5.09
N VAL A 45 -0.49 -5.42 5.27
CA VAL A 45 -1.64 -4.51 5.20
C VAL A 45 -2.10 -4.16 6.61
N SER A 46 -2.41 -2.88 6.84
CA SER A 46 -2.94 -2.40 8.10
C SER A 46 -3.99 -1.32 7.86
N PRO A 47 -5.06 -1.24 8.68
CA PRO A 47 -6.04 -0.17 8.60
C PRO A 47 -5.47 1.22 8.94
N GLY A 48 -4.32 1.30 9.61
CA GLY A 48 -3.69 2.57 9.98
C GLY A 48 -4.57 3.48 10.85
N HIS A 49 -4.11 4.71 11.12
CA HIS A 49 -4.86 5.66 11.95
C HIS A 49 -5.94 6.41 11.16
N LYS A 50 -5.63 6.82 9.91
CA LYS A 50 -6.53 7.64 9.08
C LYS A 50 -7.03 6.92 7.82
N ARG A 51 -6.27 5.96 7.31
CA ARG A 51 -6.50 5.21 6.07
C ARG A 51 -5.73 3.90 6.12
N ALA A 52 -6.24 2.89 5.43
CA ALA A 52 -5.52 1.65 5.22
C ALA A 52 -4.24 1.88 4.40
N SER A 53 -3.21 1.09 4.68
CA SER A 53 -1.92 1.13 4.00
C SER A 53 -1.39 -0.29 3.78
N ALA A 54 -0.83 -0.51 2.60
CA ALA A 54 0.00 -1.67 2.29
C ALA A 54 1.47 -1.24 2.31
N THR A 55 2.29 -1.97 3.06
CA THR A 55 3.74 -1.77 3.15
C THR A 55 4.44 -3.03 2.71
N ILE A 56 5.41 -2.91 1.80
CA ILE A 56 6.26 -4.01 1.37
C ILE A 56 7.66 -3.77 1.93
N SER A 57 8.16 -4.73 2.67
CA SER A 57 9.44 -4.64 3.39
C SER A 57 10.29 -5.86 3.08
N THR A 58 11.60 -5.71 3.21
CA THR A 58 12.54 -6.84 3.11
C THR A 58 12.56 -7.65 4.42
N THR A 59 12.64 -8.97 4.32
CA THR A 59 12.71 -9.89 5.47
C THR A 59 14.11 -9.99 6.06
N ASP A 60 15.14 -9.97 5.20
CA ASP A 60 16.52 -10.28 5.57
C ASP A 60 17.51 -9.19 5.18
N ILE A 61 18.65 -9.15 5.87
CA ILE A 61 19.76 -8.23 5.57
C ILE A 61 20.28 -8.44 4.14
N LYS A 62 20.27 -9.69 3.64
CA LYS A 62 20.64 -10.00 2.25
C LYS A 62 19.67 -9.35 1.26
N SER A 63 18.38 -9.43 1.53
CA SER A 63 17.31 -8.83 0.72
C SER A 63 17.37 -7.31 0.77
N MET A 64 17.70 -6.71 1.92
CA MET A 64 17.98 -5.27 2.03
C MET A 64 19.13 -4.82 1.14
N ALA A 65 20.27 -5.52 1.21
CA ALA A 65 21.43 -5.20 0.38
C ALA A 65 21.13 -5.35 -1.12
N ARG A 66 20.41 -6.43 -1.48
CA ARG A 66 19.96 -6.68 -2.86
C ARG A 66 19.00 -5.60 -3.35
N ASN A 67 18.03 -5.20 -2.53
CA ASN A 67 17.07 -4.15 -2.85
C ASN A 67 17.79 -2.81 -3.11
N ASN A 68 18.73 -2.43 -2.24
CA ASN A 68 19.49 -1.18 -2.37
C ASN A 68 20.40 -1.20 -3.62
N LYS A 69 21.05 -2.34 -3.91
CA LYS A 69 21.94 -2.46 -5.07
C LYS A 69 21.20 -2.43 -6.41
N HIS A 70 20.00 -3.00 -6.47
CA HIS A 70 19.28 -3.22 -7.73
C HIS A 70 18.01 -2.38 -7.88
N ASN A 71 17.66 -1.58 -6.87
CA ASN A 71 16.44 -0.77 -6.80
C ASN A 71 15.17 -1.59 -7.02
N ILE A 72 15.09 -2.77 -6.38
CA ILE A 72 14.06 -3.78 -6.68
C ILE A 72 12.65 -3.23 -6.44
N LEU A 73 12.38 -2.69 -5.25
CA LEU A 73 11.05 -2.15 -4.94
C LEU A 73 10.67 -0.96 -5.82
N LEU A 74 11.63 -0.09 -6.16
CA LEU A 74 11.40 1.04 -7.06
C LEU A 74 11.02 0.58 -8.47
N LYS A 75 11.67 -0.47 -8.97
CA LYS A 75 11.37 -1.09 -10.27
C LYS A 75 10.04 -1.84 -10.24
N ALA A 76 9.76 -2.58 -9.17
CA ALA A 76 8.50 -3.29 -8.98
C ALA A 76 7.30 -2.34 -8.92
N LEU A 77 7.50 -1.12 -8.40
CA LEU A 77 6.50 -0.04 -8.40
C LEU A 77 6.41 0.71 -9.73
N GLY A 78 7.27 0.42 -10.71
CA GLY A 78 7.29 1.08 -12.02
C GLY A 78 7.99 2.44 -12.06
N GLY A 79 8.73 2.82 -11.00
CA GLY A 79 9.41 4.11 -10.90
C GLY A 79 10.74 4.20 -11.68
N ALA A 80 11.31 3.08 -12.10
CA ALA A 80 12.52 3.03 -12.90
C ALA A 80 12.34 1.97 -14.01
N LYS A 81 11.98 2.43 -15.22
CA LYS A 81 12.17 1.66 -16.45
C LYS A 81 13.56 1.92 -17.00
#